data_AF-A0A5E7G2T5-F1
#
_entry.id   AF-A0A5E7G2T5-F1
#
_cell.length_a   1.000
_cell.length_b   1.000
_cell.length_c   1.000
_cell.angle_alpha   90.00
_cell.angle_beta   90.00
_cell.angle_gamma   90.00
#
_symmetry.space_group_name_H-M   'P 1'
#
loop_
_entity.id
_entity.type
_entity.pdbx_description
1 polymer ?
#
loop_
_entity_poly.entity_id
_entity_poly.type
_entity_poly.pdbx_seq_one_letter_code
_entity_poly.pdbx_strand_id
1 'polypeptide(L)'
;MLASKDPQKALADHEKSGQSGALKPLTTIPEAIQAKLAANMQLMEDLELAATPAIFYMDDKGELQQQQGAPSPDKLLKILGPK
;
A
#
# COMPACT_ATOMS: atom_id res chain seq x y z
N MET A 1 5.76 11.50 5.25
CA MET A 1 5.60 10.04 5.46
C MET A 1 6.85 9.30 5.03
N LEU A 2 7.14 9.08 3.73
CA LEU A 2 8.36 8.38 3.33
C LEU A 2 9.67 9.04 3.79
N ALA A 3 9.65 10.35 4.02
CA ALA A 3 10.78 11.11 4.56
C ALA A 3 10.77 11.27 6.11
N SER A 4 9.81 10.68 6.84
CA SER A 4 9.83 10.76 8.31
C SER A 4 10.92 9.86 8.90
N LYS A 5 11.31 10.13 10.15
CA LYS A 5 12.24 9.27 10.91
C LYS A 5 11.70 7.85 11.09
N ASP A 6 10.38 7.70 11.13
CA ASP A 6 9.65 6.43 11.18
C ASP A 6 8.53 6.45 10.13
N PRO A 7 8.79 5.96 8.90
CA PRO A 7 7.81 5.94 7.82
C PRO A 7 6.61 5.03 8.08
N GLN A 8 6.81 3.91 8.80
CA GLN A 8 5.76 2.94 9.12
C GLN A 8 4.76 3.54 10.10
N LYS A 9 5.24 4.18 11.17
CA LYS A 9 4.37 4.90 12.10
C LYS A 9 3.65 6.05 11.39
N ALA A 10 4.36 6.82 10.57
CA ALA A 10 3.75 7.93 9.84
C ALA A 10 2.67 7.47 8.84
N LEU A 11 2.83 6.31 8.21
CA LEU A 11 1.81 5.69 7.37
C LEU A 11 0.60 5.23 8.22
N ALA A 12 0.84 4.50 9.31
CA ALA A 12 -0.23 4.03 10.19
C ALA A 12 -1.06 5.18 10.78
N ASP A 13 -0.42 6.27 11.19
CA ASP A 13 -1.10 7.48 11.67
C ASP A 13 -1.91 8.15 10.55
N HIS A 14 -1.38 8.19 9.32
CA HIS A 14 -2.07 8.76 8.16
C HIS A 14 -3.35 7.97 7.82
N GLU A 15 -3.25 6.64 7.68
CA GLU A 15 -4.40 5.77 7.39
C GLU A 15 -5.50 5.89 8.46
N LYS A 16 -5.12 5.99 9.74
CA LYS A 16 -6.07 6.21 10.84
C LYS A 16 -6.76 7.57 10.80
N SER A 17 -6.04 8.60 10.35
CA SER A 17 -6.56 9.97 10.27
C SER A 17 -7.44 10.23 9.03
N GLY A 18 -7.40 9.33 8.05
CA GLY A 18 -8.04 9.52 6.75
C GLY A 18 -7.64 10.87 6.11
N GLN A 19 -8.63 11.59 5.57
CA GLN A 19 -8.41 12.89 4.93
C GLN A 19 -7.99 14.01 5.92
N SER A 20 -8.11 13.79 7.22
CA SER A 20 -7.80 14.80 8.25
C SER A 20 -6.33 14.81 8.69
N GLY A 21 -5.46 14.06 8.02
CA GLY A 21 -4.05 13.94 8.39
C GLY A 21 -3.26 15.24 8.29
N ALA A 22 -2.37 15.48 9.26
CA ALA A 22 -1.56 16.71 9.36
C ALA A 22 -0.21 16.63 8.63
N LEU A 23 -0.07 15.78 7.61
CA LEU A 23 1.20 15.64 6.88
C LEU A 23 1.52 16.93 6.15
N LYS A 24 2.74 17.43 6.36
CA LYS A 24 3.27 18.57 5.60
C LYS A 24 3.91 18.06 4.31
N PRO A 25 3.56 18.62 3.14
CA PRO A 25 4.23 18.27 1.89
C PRO A 25 5.69 18.73 1.92
N LEU A 26 6.54 18.00 1.19
CA LEU A 26 7.91 18.45 0.92
C LEU A 26 7.89 19.45 -0.23
N THR A 27 8.79 20.43 -0.20
CA THR A 27 9.00 21.34 -1.34
C THR A 27 9.66 20.64 -2.53
N THR A 28 10.49 19.63 -2.26
CA THR A 28 11.16 18.82 -3.27
C THR A 28 11.23 17.38 -2.76
N ILE A 29 10.97 16.41 -3.65
CA ILE A 29 11.07 14.99 -3.33
C ILE A 29 12.54 14.57 -3.44
N PRO A 30 13.16 14.04 -2.38
CA PRO A 30 14.52 13.49 -2.45
C PRO A 30 14.61 12.36 -3.47
N GLU A 31 15.73 12.28 -4.20
CA GLU A 31 15.92 11.30 -5.29
C GLU A 31 15.67 9.85 -4.86
N ALA A 32 16.14 9.46 -3.67
CA ALA A 32 15.91 8.12 -3.14
C ALA A 32 14.43 7.79 -2.92
N ILE A 33 13.62 8.79 -2.55
CA ILE A 33 12.16 8.63 -2.40
C ILE A 33 11.50 8.58 -3.76
N GLN A 34 11.93 9.43 -4.70
CA GLN A 34 11.45 9.42 -6.08
C GLN A 34 11.68 8.05 -6.73
N ALA A 35 12.88 7.48 -6.58
CA ALA A 35 13.23 6.16 -7.11
C ALA A 35 12.35 5.06 -6.51
N LYS A 36 12.06 5.11 -5.20
CA LYS A 36 11.17 4.14 -4.54
C LYS A 36 9.74 4.23 -5.05
N LEU A 37 9.22 5.44 -5.24
CA LEU A 37 7.87 5.65 -5.80
C LEU A 37 7.81 5.14 -7.25
N ALA A 38 8.81 5.47 -8.07
CA ALA A 38 8.88 5.01 -9.46
C ALA A 38 8.96 3.47 -9.55
N ALA A 39 9.78 2.82 -8.72
CA ALA A 39 9.89 1.37 -8.70
C ALA A 39 8.56 0.68 -8.31
N ASN A 40 7.84 1.22 -7.32
CA ASN A 40 6.53 0.71 -6.94
C ASN A 40 5.48 0.92 -8.06
N MET A 41 5.49 2.07 -8.73
CA MET A 41 4.59 2.33 -9.87
C MET A 41 4.90 1.40 -11.04
N GLN A 42 6.18 1.18 -11.37
CA GLN A 42 6.57 0.24 -12.42
C GLN A 42 6.08 -1.17 -12.08
N LEU A 43 6.22 -1.61 -10.84
CA LEU A 43 5.70 -2.91 -10.41
C LEU A 43 4.16 -2.99 -10.56
N MET A 44 3.44 -1.88 -10.30
CA MET A 44 2.00 -1.84 -10.53
C MET A 44 1.66 -1.95 -12.02
N GLU A 45 2.40 -1.27 -12.89
CA GLU A 45 2.23 -1.34 -14.35
C GLU A 45 2.52 -2.75 -14.88
N ASP A 46 3.64 -3.35 -14.46
CA ASP A 46 4.06 -4.69 -14.88
C ASP A 46 3.05 -5.78 -14.45
N LEU A 47 2.32 -5.54 -13.36
CA LEU A 47 1.26 -6.42 -12.85
C LEU A 47 -0.15 -5.99 -13.30
N GLU A 48 -0.26 -5.06 -14.24
CA GLU A 48 -1.52 -4.56 -14.83
C GLU A 48 -2.53 -4.08 -13.76
N LEU A 49 -2.03 -3.41 -12.71
CA LEU A 49 -2.83 -2.89 -11.60
C LEU A 49 -3.41 -1.53 -11.95
N ALA A 50 -4.74 -1.45 -12.07
CA ALA A 50 -5.43 -0.23 -12.48
C ALA A 50 -5.93 0.63 -11.30
N ALA A 51 -5.97 0.08 -10.08
CA ALA A 51 -6.53 0.77 -8.91
C ALA A 51 -5.83 0.40 -7.59
N THR A 52 -5.89 1.32 -6.62
CA THR A 52 -5.48 1.10 -5.22
C THR A 52 -6.70 1.04 -4.30
N PRO A 53 -6.71 0.17 -3.26
CA PRO A 53 -5.65 -0.75 -2.90
C PRO A 53 -5.55 -1.93 -3.89
N ALA A 54 -4.33 -2.40 -4.13
CA ALA A 54 -4.07 -3.70 -4.76
C ALA A 54 -3.37 -4.58 -3.71
N ILE A 55 -4.03 -5.68 -3.34
CA ILE A 55 -3.63 -6.55 -2.24
C ILE A 55 -3.17 -7.87 -2.82
N PHE A 56 -1.97 -8.30 -2.43
CA PHE A 56 -1.41 -9.60 -2.76
C PHE A 56 -1.30 -10.43 -1.49
N TYR A 57 -1.69 -11.71 -1.58
CA TYR A 57 -1.62 -12.66 -0.48
C TYR A 57 -1.39 -14.07 -1.03
N MET A 58 -0.84 -14.97 -0.21
CA MET A 58 -0.79 -16.39 -0.55
C MET A 58 -2.04 -17.06 0.03
N ASP A 59 -2.69 -17.92 -0.74
CA ASP A 59 -3.78 -18.74 -0.23
C ASP A 59 -3.28 -19.96 0.56
N ASP A 60 -4.22 -20.79 1.01
CA ASP A 60 -3.94 -22.01 1.78
C ASP A 60 -3.16 -23.08 0.99
N LYS A 61 -3.08 -22.95 -0.33
CA LYS A 61 -2.29 -23.81 -1.22
C LYS A 61 -0.92 -23.21 -1.53
N GLY A 62 -0.63 -22.01 -1.03
CA GLY A 62 0.59 -21.27 -1.33
C GLY A 62 0.59 -20.63 -2.72
N GLU A 63 -0.58 -20.48 -3.34
CA GLU A 63 -0.71 -19.80 -4.63
C GLU A 63 -0.85 -18.30 -4.41
N LEU A 64 -0.18 -17.51 -5.26
CA LEU A 64 -0.28 -16.04 -5.21
C LEU A 64 -1.65 -15.60 -5.71
N GLN A 65 -2.37 -14.88 -4.86
CA GLN A 65 -3.67 -14.30 -5.13
C GLN A 65 -3.59 -12.76 -5.15
N GLN A 66 -4.53 -12.16 -5.87
CA GLN A 66 -4.63 -10.71 -6.05
C GLN A 66 -6.06 -10.22 -5.82
N GLN A 67 -6.21 -9.08 -5.15
CA GLN A 67 -7.48 -8.37 -4.97
C GLN A 67 -7.28 -6.87 -5.28
N GLN A 68 -7.99 -6.35 -6.27
CA GLN A 68 -8.02 -4.91 -6.58
C GLN A 68 -9.25 -4.24 -5.98
N GLY A 69 -9.07 -3.03 -5.45
CA GLY A 69 -10.10 -2.29 -4.74
C GLY A 69 -10.38 -2.81 -3.33
N ALA A 70 -11.22 -2.07 -2.59
CA ALA A 70 -11.58 -2.44 -1.22
C ALA A 70 -12.23 -3.84 -1.19
N PRO A 71 -11.71 -4.77 -0.37
CA PRO A 71 -12.28 -6.11 -0.28
C PRO A 71 -13.66 -6.08 0.38
N SER A 72 -14.56 -6.95 -0.09
CA SER A 72 -15.78 -7.27 0.66
C SER A 72 -15.44 -8.01 1.96
N PRO A 73 -16.32 -8.00 2.98
CA PRO A 73 -16.03 -8.62 4.27
C PRO A 73 -15.63 -10.11 4.20
N ASP A 74 -16.26 -10.88 3.31
CA ASP A 74 -15.96 -12.29 3.08
C ASP A 74 -14.58 -12.50 2.41
N LYS A 75 -14.20 -11.65 1.46
CA LYS A 75 -12.87 -11.67 0.86
C LYS A 75 -11.80 -11.25 1.85
N LEU A 76 -12.09 -10.28 2.71
CA LEU A 76 -11.16 -9.82 3.74
C LEU A 76 -10.76 -10.98 4.68
N LEU A 77 -11.71 -11.85 5.06
CA LEU A 77 -11.40 -13.03 5.87
C LEU A 77 -10.43 -14.00 5.17
N LYS A 78 -10.56 -14.16 3.85
CA LYS A 78 -9.64 -14.99 3.06
C LYS A 78 -8.24 -14.37 2.98
N ILE A 79 -8.18 -13.05 2.74
CA ILE A 79 -6.94 -12.29 2.63
C ILE A 79 -6.13 -12.32 3.93
N LEU A 80 -6.80 -12.19 5.08
CA LEU A 80 -6.14 -12.16 6.38
C LEU A 80 -5.68 -13.54 6.87
N GLY A 81 -6.18 -14.62 6.26
CA GLY A 81 -5.86 -15.98 6.65
C GLY A 81 -6.46 -16.39 8.01
N PRO A 82 -6.20 -17.63 8.45
CA PRO A 82 -6.56 -18.08 9.78
C PRO A 82 -5.87 -17.25 10.87
N LYS A 83 -6.52 -17.12 12.03
CA LYS A 83 -5.98 -16.42 13.20
C LYS A 83 -4.88 -17.20 13.90
#